data_AF-A0A7J5TSW7-F1
#
_entry.id   AF-A0A7J5TSW7-F1
#
_cell.length_a   1.000
_cell.length_b   1.000
_cell.length_c   1.000
_cell.angle_alpha   90.00
_cell.angle_beta   90.00
_cell.angle_gamma   90.00
#
_symmetry.space_group_name_H-M   'P 1'
#
loop_
_entity.id
_entity.type
_entity.pdbx_description
1 polymer ?
#
loop_
_entity_poly.entity_id
_entity_poly.type
_entity_poly.pdbx_seq_one_letter_code
_entity_poly.pdbx_strand_id
1 'polypeptide(L)'
;MDTVSHFRHTLVDPVKAVAQAHTISPRTVQLRFQQQLGYSAKAMMRFVRFKKVVAHLLENPAAPPDWSDLVLNYGYHDQPHLIRDFQFYTGLSPSAFMMQVKQQALCISQPGKFY
;
A
#
# COMPACT_ATOMS: atom_id res chain seq x y z
N MET A 1 0.30 -1.10 20.28
CA MET A 1 1.17 -0.22 19.44
C MET A 1 0.23 0.64 18.59
N ASP A 2 -0.51 1.52 19.25
CA ASP A 2 -1.68 2.21 18.68
C ASP A 2 -1.38 3.64 18.24
N THR A 3 -0.12 4.03 18.32
CA THR A 3 0.35 5.43 18.20
C THR A 3 0.60 5.89 16.77
N VAL A 4 0.35 5.09 15.74
CA VAL A 4 0.59 5.48 14.34
C VAL A 4 -0.67 5.38 13.45
N SER A 5 -1.79 5.92 13.96
CA SER A 5 -3.10 5.93 13.29
C SER A 5 -3.07 6.56 11.87
N HIS A 6 -2.13 7.47 11.60
CA HIS A 6 -2.05 8.20 10.32
C HIS A 6 -1.65 7.34 9.11
N PHE A 7 -1.02 6.18 9.29
CA PHE A 7 -0.66 5.27 8.19
C PHE A 7 -1.82 4.31 7.81
N ARG A 8 -2.92 4.32 8.56
CA ARG A 8 -4.13 3.54 8.22
C ARG A 8 -4.98 4.21 7.15
N HIS A 9 -4.82 5.51 6.91
CA HIS A 9 -5.52 6.21 5.84
C HIS A 9 -4.56 6.48 4.69
N THR A 10 -4.70 5.71 3.62
CA THR A 10 -3.86 5.83 2.42
C THR A 10 -3.99 7.20 1.73
N LEU A 11 -5.05 7.94 2.06
CA LEU A 11 -5.39 9.25 1.48
C LEU A 11 -4.73 10.43 2.21
N VAL A 12 -4.10 10.21 3.37
CA VAL A 12 -3.46 11.28 4.16
C VAL A 12 -1.95 11.12 4.06
N ASP A 13 -1.22 12.21 3.81
CA ASP A 13 0.25 12.22 3.88
C ASP A 13 0.67 12.17 5.36
N PRO A 14 1.18 11.03 5.86
CA PRO A 14 1.51 10.88 7.27
C PRO A 14 2.66 11.80 7.69
N VAL A 15 3.55 12.18 6.76
CA VAL A 15 4.65 13.10 7.04
C VAL A 15 4.09 14.47 7.41
N LYS A 16 3.14 14.97 6.62
CA LYS A 16 2.49 16.27 6.87
C LYS A 16 1.68 16.24 8.15
N ALA A 17 0.91 15.17 8.38
CA ALA A 17 0.11 15.03 9.58
C ALA A 17 0.98 15.05 10.86
N VAL A 18 2.06 14.28 10.88
CA VAL A 18 3.01 14.24 12.01
C VAL A 18 3.75 15.57 12.16
N ALA A 19 4.16 16.19 11.05
CA ALA A 19 4.82 17.50 11.08
C ALA A 19 3.95 18.57 11.74
N GLN A 20 2.67 18.62 11.37
CA GLN A 20 1.70 19.56 11.94
C GLN A 20 1.43 19.29 13.43
N ALA A 21 1.21 18.01 13.80
CA ALA A 21 0.93 17.63 15.19
C ALA A 21 2.07 17.93 16.17
N HIS A 22 3.31 17.94 15.69
CA HIS A 22 4.49 18.17 16.52
C HIS A 22 5.19 19.51 16.24
N THR A 23 4.61 20.37 15.39
CA THR A 23 5.18 21.69 15.02
C THR A 23 6.63 21.60 14.54
N ILE A 24 6.95 20.57 13.75
CA ILE A 24 8.27 20.35 13.15
C ILE A 24 8.19 20.34 11.63
N SER A 25 9.33 20.51 10.96
CA SER A 25 9.35 20.47 9.51
C SER A 25 9.06 19.05 8.97
N PRO A 26 8.39 18.92 7.80
CA PRO A 26 8.24 17.64 7.11
C PRO A 26 9.58 16.94 6.83
N ARG A 27 10.65 17.71 6.58
CA ARG A 27 12.01 17.19 6.38
C ARG A 27 12.53 16.49 7.63
N THR A 28 12.29 17.06 8.82
CA THR A 28 12.67 16.46 10.10
C THR A 28 11.96 15.12 10.31
N VAL A 29 10.66 15.06 9.98
CA VAL A 29 9.88 13.82 10.06
C VAL A 29 10.43 12.76 9.11
N GLN A 30 10.70 13.11 7.84
CA GLN A 30 11.25 12.18 6.86
C GLN A 30 12.60 11.61 7.28
N LEU A 31 13.51 12.46 7.75
CA LEU A 31 14.84 12.06 8.23
C LEU A 31 14.73 11.10 9.41
N ARG A 32 13.91 11.43 10.42
CA ARG A 32 13.70 10.57 11.60
C ARG A 32 13.08 9.22 11.21
N PHE A 33 12.08 9.22 10.32
CA PHE A 33 11.43 8.01 9.85
C PHE A 33 12.43 7.08 9.16
N GLN A 34 13.27 7.63 8.28
CA GLN A 34 14.30 6.87 7.60
C GLN A 34 15.39 6.37 8.56
N GLN A 35 15.82 7.19 9.52
CA GLN A 35 16.81 6.81 10.54
C GLN A 35 16.31 5.69 11.46
N GLN A 36 15.04 5.72 11.85
CA GLN A 36 14.49 4.76 12.80
C GLN A 36 14.02 3.46 12.16
N LEU A 37 13.49 3.51 10.93
CA LEU A 37 12.86 2.35 10.27
C LEU A 37 13.66 1.83 9.07
N GLY A 38 14.66 2.58 8.60
CA GLY A 38 15.50 2.19 7.45
C GLY A 38 14.87 2.45 6.08
N TYR A 39 13.62 2.91 6.02
CA TYR A 39 12.92 3.24 4.79
C TYR A 39 12.16 4.57 4.91
N SER A 40 11.84 5.19 3.77
CA SER A 40 11.10 6.45 3.76
C SER A 40 9.61 6.24 4.10
N ALA A 41 8.97 7.27 4.66
CA ALA A 41 7.52 7.27 4.87
C ALA A 41 6.74 7.04 3.56
N LYS A 42 7.25 7.56 2.43
CA LYS A 42 6.68 7.33 1.10
C LYS A 42 6.73 5.86 0.70
N ALA A 43 7.84 5.18 0.95
CA ALA A 43 7.97 3.74 0.68
C ALA A 43 7.00 2.92 1.55
N MET A 44 6.86 3.28 2.83
CA MET A 44 5.89 2.63 3.72
C MET A 44 4.45 2.84 3.23
N MET A 45 4.06 4.06 2.88
CA MET A 45 2.72 4.35 2.36
C MET A 45 2.43 3.61 1.06
N ARG A 46 3.41 3.53 0.16
CA ARG A 46 3.32 2.73 -1.07
C ARG A 46 3.06 1.25 -0.76
N PHE A 47 3.79 0.69 0.20
CA PHE A 47 3.64 -0.70 0.60
C PHE A 47 2.29 -0.98 1.27
N VAL A 48 1.87 -0.13 2.22
CA VAL A 48 0.57 -0.26 2.89
C VAL A 48 -0.58 -0.17 1.90
N ARG A 49 -0.52 0.78 0.95
CA ARG A 49 -1.49 0.91 -0.14
C ARG A 49 -1.57 -0.38 -0.95
N PHE A 50 -0.43 -0.85 -1.45
CA PHE A 50 -0.34 -2.05 -2.27
C PHE A 50 -0.89 -3.27 -1.52
N LYS A 51 -0.49 -3.46 -0.26
CA LYS A 51 -0.95 -4.58 0.59
C LYS A 51 -2.47 -4.59 0.73
N LYS A 52 -3.10 -3.43 0.93
CA LYS A 52 -4.56 -3.32 1.06
C LYS A 52 -5.30 -3.71 -0.22
N VAL A 53 -4.78 -3.30 -1.37
CA VAL A 53 -5.37 -3.65 -2.68
C VAL A 53 -5.28 -5.16 -2.89
N VAL A 54 -4.12 -5.75 -2.64
CA VAL A 54 -3.93 -7.20 -2.75
C VAL A 54 -4.87 -7.93 -1.79
N ALA A 55 -4.98 -7.49 -0.54
CA ALA A 55 -5.90 -8.09 0.42
C ALA A 55 -7.35 -8.09 -0.11
N HIS A 56 -7.84 -6.95 -0.60
CA HIS A 56 -9.17 -6.84 -1.18
C HIS A 56 -9.38 -7.75 -2.40
N LEU A 57 -8.40 -7.79 -3.31
CA LEU A 57 -8.46 -8.68 -4.49
C LEU A 57 -8.52 -10.16 -4.12
N LEU A 58 -7.92 -10.54 -2.99
CA LEU A 58 -7.87 -11.93 -2.51
C LEU A 58 -9.10 -12.31 -1.67
N GLU A 59 -9.93 -11.36 -1.24
CA GLU A 59 -11.20 -11.66 -0.54
C GLU A 59 -12.19 -12.39 -1.47
N ASN A 60 -12.22 -12.02 -2.76
CA ASN A 60 -13.06 -12.67 -3.76
C ASN A 60 -12.34 -12.78 -5.12
N PRO A 61 -11.39 -13.72 -5.26
CA PRO A 61 -10.56 -13.82 -6.47
C PRO A 61 -11.31 -14.33 -7.70
N ALA A 62 -12.52 -14.89 -7.52
CA ALA A 62 -13.36 -15.38 -8.62
C ALA A 62 -14.00 -14.23 -9.41
N ALA A 63 -14.40 -13.15 -8.72
CA ALA A 63 -15.03 -11.99 -9.33
C ALA A 63 -14.02 -11.15 -10.14
N PRO A 64 -14.42 -10.56 -11.28
CA PRO A 64 -13.59 -9.59 -11.98
C PRO A 64 -13.43 -8.32 -11.11
N PRO A 65 -12.20 -7.82 -10.88
CA PRO A 65 -12.00 -6.60 -10.11
C PRO A 65 -12.51 -5.36 -10.85
N ASP A 66 -13.11 -4.42 -10.11
CA ASP A 66 -13.33 -3.06 -10.60
C ASP A 66 -12.05 -2.24 -10.39
N TRP A 67 -11.21 -2.18 -11.42
CA TRP A 67 -9.95 -1.45 -11.37
C TRP A 67 -10.11 0.06 -11.16
N SER A 68 -11.23 0.63 -11.62
CA SER A 68 -11.49 2.05 -11.46
C SER A 68 -11.84 2.38 -10.01
N ASP A 69 -12.69 1.56 -9.39
CA ASP A 69 -13.00 1.66 -7.96
C ASP A 69 -11.74 1.49 -7.10
N LEU A 70 -10.89 0.51 -7.42
CA LEU A 70 -9.62 0.29 -6.72
C LEU A 70 -8.67 1.49 -6.81
N VAL A 71 -8.60 2.16 -7.97
CA VAL A 71 -7.76 3.34 -8.12
C VAL A 71 -8.26 4.46 -7.18
N LEU A 72 -9.57 4.73 -7.19
CA LEU A 72 -10.19 5.79 -6.41
C LEU A 72 -10.10 5.53 -4.90
N ASN A 73 -10.45 4.33 -4.45
CA ASN A 73 -10.61 4.01 -3.04
C ASN A 73 -9.28 3.74 -2.31
N TYR A 74 -8.24 3.33 -3.03
CA TYR A 74 -6.95 2.98 -2.42
C TYR A 74 -5.88 4.06 -2.60
N GLY A 75 -6.24 5.25 -3.10
CA GLY A 75 -5.31 6.39 -3.17
C GLY A 75 -4.27 6.25 -4.29
N TYR A 76 -4.67 5.66 -5.41
CA TYR A 76 -3.94 5.82 -6.67
C TYR A 76 -4.47 7.03 -7.43
N HIS A 77 -3.61 7.58 -8.27
CA HIS A 77 -3.99 8.72 -9.12
C HIS A 77 -4.74 8.24 -10.36
N ASP A 78 -4.28 7.12 -10.92
CA ASP A 78 -4.75 6.54 -12.17
C ASP A 78 -4.32 5.06 -12.24
N GLN A 79 -4.80 4.36 -13.26
CA GLN A 79 -4.43 2.96 -13.52
C GLN A 79 -2.92 2.76 -13.75
N PRO A 80 -2.19 3.62 -14.50
CA PRO A 80 -0.74 3.53 -14.61
C PRO A 80 0.00 3.56 -13.26
N HIS A 81 -0.44 4.37 -12.29
CA HIS A 81 0.13 4.36 -10.94
C HIS A 81 -0.09 3.01 -10.24
N LEU A 82 -1.28 2.44 -10.34
CA LEU A 82 -1.58 1.10 -9.81
C LEU A 82 -0.69 0.03 -10.49
N ILE A 83 -0.57 0.04 -11.82
CA ILE A 83 0.26 -0.90 -12.57
C ILE A 83 1.73 -0.83 -12.14
N ARG A 84 2.28 0.38 -11.95
CA ARG A 84 3.67 0.56 -11.50
C ARG A 84 3.91 -0.03 -10.11
N ASP A 85 2.92 0.00 -9.22
CA ASP A 85 3.03 -0.59 -7.88
C ASP A 85 2.98 -2.12 -7.94
N PHE A 86 2.09 -2.70 -8.76
CA PHE A 86 2.08 -4.15 -9.00
C PHE A 86 3.39 -4.64 -9.61
N GLN A 87 3.89 -3.97 -10.65
CA GLN A 87 5.18 -4.33 -11.27
C GLN A 87 6.34 -4.23 -10.28
N PHE A 88 6.34 -3.23 -9.41
CA PHE A 88 7.40 -3.05 -8.42
C PHE A 88 7.41 -4.16 -7.36
N TYR A 89 6.25 -4.60 -6.87
CA TYR A 89 6.18 -5.58 -5.78
C TYR A 89 6.10 -7.04 -6.24
N THR A 90 5.51 -7.31 -7.42
CA THR A 90 5.27 -8.69 -7.89
C THR A 90 5.91 -8.97 -9.24
N GLY A 91 6.43 -7.96 -9.95
CA GLY A 91 6.91 -8.12 -11.33
C GLY A 91 5.80 -8.32 -12.37
N LEU A 92 4.52 -8.19 -11.99
CA LEU A 92 3.37 -8.49 -12.84
C LEU A 92 2.50 -7.25 -13.03
N SER A 93 1.68 -7.25 -14.09
CA SER A 93 0.53 -6.34 -14.15
C SER A 93 -0.58 -6.81 -13.20
N PRO A 94 -1.51 -5.92 -12.78
CA PRO A 94 -2.62 -6.30 -11.92
C PRO A 94 -3.47 -7.45 -12.50
N SER A 95 -3.74 -7.42 -13.82
CA SER A 95 -4.49 -8.49 -14.50
C SER A 95 -3.72 -9.81 -14.54
N ALA A 96 -2.40 -9.77 -14.80
CA ALA A 96 -1.57 -10.97 -14.80
C ALA A 96 -1.45 -11.58 -13.40
N PHE A 97 -1.33 -10.75 -12.37
CA PHE A 97 -1.40 -11.18 -10.97
C PHE A 97 -2.71 -11.93 -10.69
N MET A 98 -3.86 -11.37 -11.05
CA MET A 98 -5.16 -12.03 -10.83
C MET A 98 -5.31 -13.33 -11.60
N MET A 99 -4.75 -13.44 -12.81
CA MET A 99 -4.73 -14.68 -13.56
C MET A 99 -3.96 -15.77 -12.81
N GLN A 100 -2.78 -15.45 -12.27
CA GLN A 100 -1.99 -16.42 -11.49
C GLN A 100 -2.66 -16.79 -10.16
N VAL A 101 -3.35 -15.84 -9.50
CA VAL A 101 -4.17 -16.11 -8.31
C VAL A 101 -5.27 -17.12 -8.64
N LYS A 102 -6.02 -16.91 -9.73
CA LYS A 102 -7.08 -17.83 -10.19
C LYS A 102 -6.56 -19.22 -10.51
N GLN A 103 -5.35 -19.30 -11.06
CA GLN A 103 -4.67 -20.56 -11.39
C GLN A 103 -3.97 -21.21 -10.18
N GLN A 104 -4.03 -20.58 -9.00
CA GLN A 104 -3.30 -21.02 -7.79
C GLN A 104 -1.78 -21.17 -8.04
N ALA A 105 -1.24 -20.39 -8.99
CA ALA A 105 0.16 -20.44 -9.42
C ALA A 105 1.07 -19.55 -8.56
N LEU A 106 0.51 -18.83 -7.57
CA LEU A 106 1.24 -17.97 -6.64
C LEU A 106 1.16 -18.53 -5.22
N CYS A 107 2.31 -18.67 -4.57
CA CYS A 107 2.39 -18.91 -3.13
C CYS A 107 2.13 -17.59 -2.39
N ILE A 108 0.91 -17.41 -1.90
CA ILE A 108 0.53 -16.24 -1.11
C ILE A 108 0.54 -16.63 0.37
N SER A 109 1.34 -15.94 1.18
CA SER A 109 1.33 -16.15 2.61
C SER A 109 0.00 -15.68 3.20
N GLN A 110 -0.60 -16.52 4.06
CA GLN A 110 -1.76 -16.12 4.83
C GLN A 110 -1.36 -14.98 5.78
N PRO A 111 -2.25 -14.01 6.04
CA PRO A 111 -1.98 -12.95 7.02
C PRO A 111 -1.66 -13.61 8.37
N GLY A 112 -0.43 -13.44 8.84
CA GLY A 112 0.02 -13.99 10.11
C GLY A 112 -0.72 -13.33 11.27
N LYS A 113 -1.03 -14.11 12.32
CA LYS A 113 -1.70 -13.65 13.56
C LYS A 113 -0.97 -12.54 14.34
N PHE A 114 0.21 -12.10 13.89
CA PHE A 114 1.16 -11.31 14.67
C PHE A 114 1.50 -9.93 14.08
N TYR A 115 0.74 -9.43 13.10
CA TYR A 115 0.97 -8.09 12.52
C TYR A 115 -0.31 -7.30 12.31
#